data_AF-A0A424YMP9-F1
#
_entry.id   AF-A0A424YMP9-F1
#
_cell.length_a   1.000
_cell.length_b   1.000
_cell.length_c   1.000
_cell.angle_alpha   90.00
_cell.angle_beta   90.00
_cell.angle_gamma   90.00
#
_symmetry.space_group_name_H-M   'P 1'
#
loop_
_entity.id
_entity.type
_entity.pdbx_description
1 polymer ?
#
loop_
_entity_poly.entity_id
_entity_poly.type
_entity_poly.pdbx_seq_one_letter_code
_entity_poly.pdbx_strand_id
1 'polypeptide(L)'
;MRSGRFFSLILSLILIVTASSMTAGCLADSDHDILWDAADEAITAHRNSLDSYLLVYTIGVDLWNIELSGETVNTRTLRTQVQREEAFIRELEAKHLAMTRHVSAFSDYTMQMEGSRKEWAEEVAWDLRLYDEEMWTAQVALKGRLGSMHQYLDLADQGAYASAEAMMYLENANELSGDAAGAIARADAAYARAASRYAEGHFPKIHLV
;
A
#
# COMPACT_ATOMS: atom_id res chain seq x y z
N MET A 1 6.82 29.99 -61.15
CA MET A 1 7.23 28.69 -60.59
C MET A 1 7.40 28.82 -59.07
N ARG A 2 6.33 28.66 -58.29
CA ARG A 2 6.33 28.68 -56.81
C ARG A 2 5.16 27.82 -56.29
N SER A 3 5.03 26.58 -56.76
CA SER A 3 3.95 25.66 -56.34
C SER A 3 4.45 24.37 -55.67
N GLY A 4 5.75 24.05 -55.70
CA GLY A 4 6.27 22.78 -55.18
C GLY A 4 6.45 22.70 -53.67
N ARG A 5 6.66 23.83 -52.97
CA ARG A 5 6.97 23.81 -51.52
C ARG A 5 5.74 23.77 -50.61
N PHE A 6 4.62 24.35 -51.05
CA PHE A 6 3.37 24.33 -50.26
C PHE A 6 2.71 22.95 -50.27
N PHE A 7 2.78 22.24 -51.40
CA PHE A 7 2.22 20.88 -51.52
C PHE A 7 2.98 19.87 -50.66
N SER A 8 4.31 20.02 -50.55
CA SER A 8 5.14 19.15 -49.70
C SER A 8 4.84 19.33 -48.21
N LEU A 9 4.60 20.56 -47.74
CA LEU A 9 4.30 20.83 -46.33
C LEU A 9 2.92 20.31 -45.92
N ILE A 10 1.92 20.43 -46.79
CA ILE A 10 0.57 19.91 -46.53
C ILE A 10 0.56 18.37 -46.55
N LEU A 11 1.28 17.75 -47.49
CA LEU A 11 1.39 16.29 -47.55
C LEU A 11 2.13 15.72 -46.33
N SER A 12 3.19 16.40 -45.87
CA SER A 12 3.90 16.03 -44.63
C SER A 12 3.03 16.22 -43.38
N LEU A 13 2.21 17.28 -43.32
CA LEU A 13 1.29 17.48 -42.19
C LEU A 13 0.18 16.42 -42.16
N ILE A 14 -0.35 16.03 -43.32
CA ILE A 14 -1.35 14.96 -43.45
C ILE A 14 -0.74 13.60 -43.10
N LEU A 15 0.52 13.34 -43.47
CA LEU A 15 1.25 12.11 -43.07
C LEU A 15 1.56 12.07 -41.57
N ILE A 16 1.85 13.21 -40.94
CA ILE A 16 2.06 13.27 -39.48
C ILE A 16 0.72 13.14 -38.74
N VAL A 17 -0.35 13.75 -39.22
CA VAL A 17 -1.68 13.62 -38.59
C VAL A 17 -2.26 12.22 -38.81
N THR A 18 -1.99 11.56 -39.94
CA THR A 18 -2.40 10.16 -40.16
C THR A 18 -1.52 9.15 -39.41
N ALA A 19 -0.23 9.41 -39.22
CA ALA A 19 0.62 8.61 -38.34
C ALA A 19 0.23 8.77 -36.85
N SER A 20 -0.24 9.97 -36.46
CA SER A 20 -0.73 10.24 -35.10
C SER A 20 -2.16 9.73 -34.86
N SER A 21 -2.93 9.46 -35.92
CA SER A 21 -4.27 8.87 -35.83
C SER A 21 -4.29 7.37 -36.08
N MET A 22 -3.15 6.75 -36.44
CA MET A 22 -2.99 5.30 -36.53
C MET A 22 -2.53 4.64 -35.22
N THR A 23 -2.25 5.41 -34.16
CA THR A 23 -2.04 4.87 -32.81
C THR A 23 -3.33 4.82 -31.98
N ALA A 24 -4.48 5.04 -32.59
CA ALA A 24 -5.79 4.93 -31.94
C ALA A 24 -6.33 3.48 -31.85
N GLY A 25 -5.47 2.45 -31.81
CA GLY A 25 -5.96 1.08 -31.93
C GLY A 25 -5.02 -0.08 -31.60
N CYS A 26 -3.97 0.11 -30.79
CA CYS A 26 -3.21 -1.00 -30.22
C CYS A 26 -2.80 -0.63 -28.80
N LEU A 27 -3.60 -1.04 -27.79
CA LEU A 27 -3.10 -1.20 -26.43
C LEU A 27 -1.92 -2.18 -26.55
N ALA A 28 -0.70 -1.70 -26.38
CA ALA A 28 0.45 -2.58 -26.49
C ALA A 28 0.44 -3.50 -25.27
N ASP A 29 0.74 -4.79 -25.47
CA ASP A 29 0.79 -5.77 -24.39
C ASP A 29 1.72 -5.33 -23.24
N SER A 30 2.65 -4.42 -23.51
CA SER A 30 3.56 -3.78 -22.56
C SER A 30 2.89 -2.87 -21.52
N ASP A 31 1.75 -2.24 -21.83
CA ASP A 31 1.19 -1.19 -20.94
C ASP A 31 0.64 -1.78 -19.65
N HIS A 32 0.05 -2.99 -19.73
CA HIS A 32 -0.42 -3.73 -18.56
C HIS A 32 0.75 -4.21 -17.70
N ASP A 33 1.84 -4.67 -18.31
CA ASP A 33 3.02 -5.16 -17.61
C ASP A 33 3.75 -4.00 -16.91
N ILE A 34 3.82 -2.83 -17.53
CA ILE A 34 4.34 -1.60 -16.91
C ILE A 34 3.52 -1.22 -15.67
N LEU A 35 2.19 -1.31 -15.75
CA LEU A 35 1.31 -0.98 -14.63
C LEU A 35 1.41 -2.00 -13.50
N TRP A 36 1.56 -3.29 -13.82
CA TRP A 36 1.84 -4.32 -12.84
C TRP A 36 3.17 -4.06 -12.14
N ASP A 37 4.26 -3.88 -12.88
CA ASP A 37 5.60 -3.68 -12.32
C ASP A 37 5.64 -2.45 -11.41
N ALA A 38 4.95 -1.37 -11.78
CA ALA A 38 4.84 -0.18 -10.96
C ALA A 38 4.04 -0.43 -9.65
N ALA A 39 2.95 -1.20 -9.72
CA ALA A 39 2.20 -1.59 -8.53
C ALA A 39 3.00 -2.53 -7.63
N ASP A 40 3.70 -3.50 -8.22
CA ASP A 40 4.55 -4.47 -7.52
C ASP A 40 5.72 -3.80 -6.79
N GLU A 41 6.40 -2.86 -7.46
CA GLU A 41 7.47 -2.06 -6.86
C GLU A 41 6.93 -1.22 -5.69
N ALA A 42 5.79 -0.55 -5.87
CA ALA A 42 5.19 0.28 -4.84
C ALA A 42 4.71 -0.54 -3.62
N ILE A 43 4.08 -1.70 -3.86
CA ILE A 43 3.67 -2.64 -2.81
C ILE A 43 4.89 -3.18 -2.06
N THR A 44 5.95 -3.57 -2.78
CA THR A 44 7.20 -4.03 -2.19
C THR A 44 7.85 -2.94 -1.33
N ALA A 45 7.90 -1.69 -1.81
CA ALA A 45 8.44 -0.57 -1.07
C ALA A 45 7.60 -0.24 0.19
N HIS A 46 6.28 -0.37 0.12
CA HIS A 46 5.36 -0.25 1.26
C HIS A 46 5.60 -1.38 2.27
N ARG A 47 5.64 -2.63 1.81
CA ARG A 47 5.84 -3.82 2.66
C ARG A 47 7.19 -3.82 3.35
N ASN A 48 8.26 -3.46 2.65
CA ASN A 48 9.60 -3.35 3.24
C ASN A 48 9.67 -2.32 4.37
N SER A 49 8.92 -1.20 4.25
CA SER A 49 8.81 -0.21 5.31
C SER A 49 8.09 -0.78 6.53
N LEU A 50 6.99 -1.51 6.29
CA LEU A 50 6.23 -2.18 7.33
C LEU A 50 7.06 -3.27 8.02
N ASP A 51 7.78 -4.12 7.28
CA ASP A 51 8.63 -5.17 7.84
C ASP A 51 9.82 -4.61 8.61
N SER A 52 10.42 -3.51 8.13
CA SER A 52 11.48 -2.83 8.87
C SER A 52 10.97 -2.34 10.22
N TYR A 53 9.75 -1.81 10.26
CA TYR A 53 9.10 -1.43 11.51
C TYR A 53 8.76 -2.64 12.37
N LEU A 54 8.12 -3.68 11.81
CA LEU A 54 7.75 -4.88 12.54
C LEU A 54 8.96 -5.62 13.09
N LEU A 55 10.08 -5.70 12.39
CA LEU A 55 11.32 -6.31 12.89
C LEU A 55 11.87 -5.56 14.10
N VAL A 56 11.86 -4.22 14.06
CA VAL A 56 12.26 -3.36 15.18
C VAL A 56 11.23 -3.40 16.31
N TYR A 57 9.96 -3.52 15.98
CA TYR A 57 8.82 -3.55 16.90
C TYR A 57 8.68 -4.90 17.60
N THR A 58 8.98 -6.03 16.93
CA THR A 58 8.97 -7.38 17.53
C THR A 58 10.07 -7.52 18.59
N ILE A 59 11.15 -6.73 18.46
CA ILE A 59 12.18 -6.58 19.51
C ILE A 59 11.70 -5.65 20.65
N GLY A 60 10.61 -4.89 20.43
CA GLY A 60 9.99 -3.97 21.39
C GLY A 60 8.55 -4.31 21.79
N VAL A 61 8.11 -5.56 21.62
CA VAL A 61 6.86 -6.12 22.22
C VAL A 61 7.05 -6.29 23.74
N ASP A 62 7.54 -5.24 24.39
CA ASP A 62 7.76 -5.13 25.82
C ASP A 62 6.50 -4.70 26.57
N LEU A 63 5.42 -4.33 25.86
CA LEU A 63 4.11 -4.10 26.49
C LEU A 63 3.49 -5.39 27.05
N TRP A 64 3.78 -6.55 26.45
CA TRP A 64 3.36 -7.86 26.96
C TRP A 64 4.22 -8.37 28.13
N ASN A 65 5.49 -7.95 28.23
CA ASN A 65 6.34 -8.32 29.37
C ASN A 65 5.93 -7.63 30.67
N ILE A 66 5.13 -6.57 30.60
CA ILE A 66 4.63 -5.81 31.76
C ILE A 66 3.46 -6.57 32.43
N GLU A 67 2.60 -7.21 31.65
CA GLU A 67 1.45 -7.98 32.16
C GLU A 67 1.87 -9.29 32.85
N LEU A 68 2.94 -9.95 32.38
CA LEU A 68 3.44 -11.21 32.93
C LEU A 68 4.42 -11.05 34.11
N SER A 69 5.00 -9.85 34.32
CA SER A 69 6.04 -9.61 35.34
C SER A 69 5.57 -8.87 36.59
N GLY A 70 4.38 -8.26 36.57
CA GLY A 70 3.87 -7.44 37.67
C GLY A 70 4.60 -6.09 37.82
N GLU A 71 5.37 -5.68 36.80
CA GLU A 71 6.02 -4.38 36.76
C GLU A 71 5.13 -3.33 36.11
N THR A 72 5.24 -2.08 36.55
CA THR A 72 4.54 -0.93 35.96
C THR A 72 5.19 -0.55 34.62
N VAL A 73 4.38 -0.15 33.62
CA VAL A 73 4.90 0.36 32.34
C VAL A 73 5.90 1.49 32.59
N ASN A 74 7.10 1.35 32.04
CA ASN A 74 8.08 2.43 32.06
C ASN A 74 7.64 3.55 31.09
N THR A 75 7.10 4.64 31.64
CA THR A 75 6.57 5.78 30.85
C THR A 75 7.62 6.43 29.96
N ARG A 76 8.91 6.41 30.35
CA ARG A 76 10.01 6.91 29.50
C ARG A 76 10.21 6.04 28.26
N THR A 77 10.15 4.72 28.43
CA THR A 77 10.23 3.76 27.32
C THR A 77 9.01 3.92 26.41
N LEU A 78 7.81 4.00 26.99
CA LEU A 78 6.57 4.18 26.22
C LEU A 78 6.58 5.48 25.40
N ARG A 79 7.07 6.61 25.95
CA ARG A 79 7.23 7.86 25.18
C ARG A 79 8.16 7.71 23.98
N THR A 80 9.26 6.97 24.15
CA THR A 80 10.19 6.70 23.04
C THR A 80 9.50 5.86 21.97
N GLN A 81 8.68 4.88 22.37
CA GLN A 81 7.91 4.06 21.45
C GLN A 81 6.87 4.87 20.69
N VAL A 82 6.10 5.71 21.39
CA VAL A 82 5.11 6.63 20.80
C VAL A 82 5.75 7.52 19.73
N GLN A 83 6.91 8.12 20.01
CA GLN A 83 7.63 8.95 19.03
C GLN A 83 8.08 8.18 17.79
N ARG A 84 8.57 6.94 17.97
CA ARG A 84 8.95 6.06 16.86
C ARG A 84 7.75 5.67 16.01
N GLU A 85 6.63 5.35 16.66
CA GLU A 85 5.39 4.97 16.00
C GLU A 85 4.76 6.13 15.24
N GLU A 86 4.80 7.35 15.77
CA GLU A 86 4.40 8.56 15.04
C GLU A 86 5.23 8.79 13.78
N ALA A 87 6.55 8.64 13.87
CA ALA A 87 7.44 8.78 12.72
C ALA A 87 7.16 7.70 11.67
N PHE A 88 6.98 6.46 12.12
CA PHE A 88 6.64 5.33 11.26
C PHE A 88 5.29 5.52 10.56
N ILE A 89 4.22 5.87 11.28
CA ILE A 89 2.89 6.06 10.69
C ILE A 89 2.94 7.13 9.60
N ARG A 90 3.65 8.25 9.81
CA ARG A 90 3.82 9.28 8.78
C ARG A 90 4.50 8.76 7.51
N GLU A 91 5.53 7.93 7.66
CA GLU A 91 6.21 7.31 6.51
C GLU A 91 5.33 6.26 5.82
N LEU A 92 4.63 5.44 6.60
CA LEU A 92 3.72 4.41 6.12
C LEU A 92 2.58 5.03 5.31
N GLU A 93 1.96 6.11 5.79
CA GLU A 93 0.91 6.86 5.08
C GLU A 93 1.39 7.38 3.72
N ALA A 94 2.61 7.94 3.68
CA ALA A 94 3.17 8.48 2.45
C ALA A 94 3.41 7.37 1.40
N LYS A 95 3.93 6.22 1.85
CA LYS A 95 4.14 5.04 0.99
C LYS A 95 2.82 4.41 0.55
N HIS A 96 1.85 4.34 1.45
CA HIS A 96 0.51 3.81 1.14
C HIS A 96 -0.16 4.67 0.08
N LEU A 97 -0.11 6.00 0.19
CA LEU A 97 -0.65 6.90 -0.83
C LEU A 97 -0.02 6.67 -2.21
N ALA A 98 1.28 6.42 -2.28
CA ALA A 98 1.96 6.09 -3.54
C ALA A 98 1.44 4.77 -4.10
N MET A 99 1.39 3.73 -3.27
CA MET A 99 0.86 2.41 -3.60
C MET A 99 -0.60 2.46 -4.09
N THR A 100 -1.50 3.13 -3.37
CA THR A 100 -2.92 3.30 -3.74
C THR A 100 -3.07 3.90 -5.14
N ARG A 101 -2.20 4.85 -5.53
CA ARG A 101 -2.23 5.44 -6.88
C ARG A 101 -1.90 4.40 -7.95
N HIS A 102 -0.91 3.54 -7.71
CA HIS A 102 -0.54 2.49 -8.65
C HIS A 102 -1.62 1.40 -8.75
N VAL A 103 -2.19 0.97 -7.61
CA VAL A 103 -3.32 0.04 -7.57
C VAL A 103 -4.53 0.60 -8.31
N SER A 104 -4.83 1.88 -8.13
CA SER A 104 -5.92 2.57 -8.84
C SER A 104 -5.66 2.63 -10.34
N ALA A 105 -4.45 3.02 -10.76
CA ALA A 105 -4.06 3.09 -12.16
C ALA A 105 -4.15 1.71 -12.87
N PHE A 106 -3.66 0.65 -12.21
CA PHE A 106 -3.83 -0.72 -12.69
C PHE A 106 -5.32 -1.05 -12.87
N SER A 107 -6.12 -0.80 -11.84
CA SER A 107 -7.55 -1.10 -11.86
C SER A 107 -8.30 -0.33 -12.95
N ASP A 108 -8.04 0.97 -13.12
CA ASP A 108 -8.66 1.81 -14.15
C ASP A 108 -8.30 1.34 -15.56
N TYR A 109 -7.08 0.85 -15.75
CA TYR A 109 -6.65 0.25 -17.01
C TYR A 109 -7.40 -1.05 -17.31
N THR A 110 -7.62 -1.92 -16.31
CA THR A 110 -8.38 -3.17 -16.51
C THR A 110 -9.80 -2.92 -17.05
N MET A 111 -10.43 -1.81 -16.67
CA MET A 111 -11.76 -1.44 -17.16
C MET A 111 -11.80 -1.14 -18.66
N GLN A 112 -10.65 -0.80 -19.27
CA GLN A 112 -10.51 -0.50 -20.70
C GLN A 112 -10.19 -1.75 -21.53
N MET A 113 -9.90 -2.88 -20.89
CA MET A 113 -9.60 -4.14 -21.56
C MET A 113 -10.89 -4.85 -22.00
N GLU A 114 -10.78 -5.74 -22.98
CA GLU A 114 -11.89 -6.57 -23.48
C GLU A 114 -11.48 -8.04 -23.61
N GLY A 115 -12.46 -8.94 -23.61
CA GLY A 115 -12.26 -10.39 -23.79
C GLY A 115 -11.74 -11.13 -22.56
N SER A 116 -11.22 -12.34 -22.74
CA SER A 116 -10.74 -13.22 -21.65
C SER A 116 -9.58 -12.61 -20.83
N ARG A 117 -8.87 -11.64 -21.40
CA ARG A 117 -7.82 -10.90 -20.69
C ARG A 117 -8.38 -9.93 -19.66
N LYS A 118 -9.58 -9.40 -19.91
CA LYS A 118 -10.27 -8.53 -18.96
C LYS A 118 -10.61 -9.29 -17.68
N GLU A 119 -11.24 -10.46 -17.80
CA GLU A 119 -11.67 -11.27 -16.64
C GLU A 119 -10.47 -11.62 -15.75
N TRP A 120 -9.36 -12.06 -16.35
CA TRP A 120 -8.12 -12.31 -15.63
C TRP A 120 -7.54 -11.04 -14.97
N ALA A 121 -7.51 -9.92 -15.69
CA ALA A 121 -6.95 -8.67 -15.16
C ALA A 121 -7.83 -8.08 -14.04
N GLU A 122 -9.15 -8.17 -14.15
CA GLU A 122 -10.11 -7.77 -13.11
C GLU A 122 -9.92 -8.58 -11.82
N GLU A 123 -9.62 -9.87 -11.95
CA GLU A 123 -9.29 -10.74 -10.84
C GLU A 123 -8.00 -10.33 -10.12
N VAL A 124 -6.95 -9.96 -10.85
CA VAL A 124 -5.71 -9.42 -10.27
C VAL A 124 -5.97 -8.05 -9.62
N ALA A 125 -6.70 -7.17 -10.31
CA ALA A 125 -7.04 -5.84 -9.80
C ALA A 125 -7.88 -5.92 -8.52
N TRP A 126 -8.76 -6.92 -8.41
CA TRP A 126 -9.52 -7.13 -7.19
C TRP A 126 -8.62 -7.49 -6.00
N ASP A 127 -7.73 -8.46 -6.17
CA ASP A 127 -6.80 -8.82 -5.09
C ASP A 127 -5.86 -7.64 -4.71
N LEU A 128 -5.44 -6.80 -5.66
CA LEU A 128 -4.67 -5.59 -5.39
C LEU A 128 -5.47 -4.53 -4.62
N ARG A 129 -6.76 -4.33 -4.94
CA ARG A 129 -7.65 -3.45 -4.18
C ARG A 129 -7.88 -3.97 -2.77
N LEU A 130 -8.05 -5.27 -2.60
CA LEU A 130 -8.17 -5.87 -1.27
C LEU A 130 -6.88 -5.66 -0.45
N TYR A 131 -5.70 -5.75 -1.08
CA TYR A 131 -4.44 -5.38 -0.41
C TYR A 131 -4.45 -3.93 0.09
N ASP A 132 -4.86 -2.99 -0.77
CA ASP A 132 -4.97 -1.56 -0.45
C ASP A 132 -5.94 -1.32 0.73
N GLU A 133 -7.14 -1.90 0.67
CA GLU A 133 -8.16 -1.80 1.73
C GLU A 133 -7.69 -2.36 3.08
N GLU A 134 -7.02 -3.51 3.07
CA GLU A 134 -6.50 -4.13 4.29
C GLU A 134 -5.30 -3.34 4.85
N MET A 135 -4.45 -2.76 4.01
CA MET A 135 -3.36 -1.89 4.46
C MET A 135 -3.87 -0.54 4.99
N TRP A 136 -5.00 -0.05 4.49
CA TRP A 136 -5.71 1.08 5.09
C TRP A 136 -6.24 0.71 6.48
N THR A 137 -6.87 -0.46 6.60
CA THR A 137 -7.37 -0.99 7.88
C THR A 137 -6.25 -1.13 8.92
N ALA A 138 -5.10 -1.68 8.52
CA ALA A 138 -3.92 -1.78 9.38
C ALA A 138 -3.45 -0.41 9.89
N GLN A 139 -3.42 0.61 9.02
CA GLN A 139 -3.06 1.97 9.41
C GLN A 139 -4.06 2.61 10.37
N VAL A 140 -5.36 2.40 10.16
CA VAL A 140 -6.39 2.88 11.08
C VAL A 140 -6.19 2.26 12.46
N ALA A 141 -5.95 0.95 12.53
CA ALA A 141 -5.68 0.26 13.79
C ALA A 141 -4.41 0.78 14.48
N LEU A 142 -3.31 0.98 13.74
CA LEU A 142 -2.06 1.56 14.28
C LEU A 142 -2.25 2.98 14.80
N LYS A 143 -3.03 3.83 14.11
CA LYS A 143 -3.38 5.17 14.58
C LYS A 143 -4.22 5.14 15.85
N GLY A 144 -5.21 4.24 15.91
CA GLY A 144 -6.03 4.05 17.11
C GLY A 144 -5.19 3.61 18.30
N ARG A 145 -4.28 2.66 18.07
CA ARG A 145 -3.32 2.16 19.07
C ARG A 145 -2.45 3.29 19.60
N LEU A 146 -1.89 4.11 18.70
CA LEU A 146 -1.13 5.30 19.07
C LEU A 146 -1.95 6.27 19.93
N GLY A 147 -3.22 6.50 19.58
CA GLY A 147 -4.13 7.32 20.37
C GLY A 147 -4.32 6.80 21.79
N SER A 148 -4.46 5.48 21.97
CA SER A 148 -4.61 4.87 23.29
C SER A 148 -3.32 4.93 24.12
N MET A 149 -2.15 4.78 23.49
CA MET A 149 -0.87 4.97 24.19
C MET A 149 -0.68 6.42 24.67
N HIS A 150 -1.12 7.42 23.89
CA HIS A 150 -1.14 8.82 24.33
C HIS A 150 -2.07 9.03 25.53
N GLN A 151 -3.28 8.49 25.49
CA GLN A 151 -4.24 8.60 26.60
C GLN A 151 -3.72 7.93 27.89
N TYR A 152 -3.02 6.80 27.78
CA TYR A 152 -2.32 6.20 28.90
C TYR A 152 -1.24 7.14 29.48
N LEU A 153 -0.40 7.73 28.62
CA LEU A 153 0.65 8.64 29.06
C LEU A 153 0.09 9.90 29.75
N ASP A 154 -1.03 10.43 29.26
CA ASP A 154 -1.72 11.57 29.86
C ASP A 154 -2.18 11.25 31.29
N LEU A 155 -2.73 10.05 31.52
CA LEU A 155 -3.11 9.58 32.85
C LEU A 155 -1.88 9.29 33.73
N ALA A 156 -0.81 8.78 33.14
CA ALA A 156 0.43 8.53 33.87
C ALA A 156 1.07 9.82 34.38
N ASP A 157 1.02 10.90 33.60
CA ASP A 157 1.49 12.23 34.00
C ASP A 157 0.66 12.84 35.14
N GLN A 158 -0.62 12.46 35.24
CA GLN A 158 -1.51 12.83 36.32
C GLN A 158 -1.34 11.94 37.58
N GLY A 159 -0.44 10.96 37.54
CA GLY A 159 -0.22 10.01 38.63
C GLY A 159 -1.26 8.88 38.69
N ALA A 160 -2.11 8.75 37.68
CA ALA A 160 -3.20 7.76 37.61
C ALA A 160 -2.86 6.54 36.73
N TYR A 161 -1.56 6.22 36.55
CA TYR A 161 -1.08 5.14 35.66
C TYR A 161 -1.57 3.72 36.03
N ALA A 162 -2.06 3.52 37.25
CA ALA A 162 -2.60 2.25 37.76
C ALA A 162 -4.13 2.24 37.86
N SER A 163 -4.81 3.26 37.33
CA SER A 163 -6.27 3.30 37.32
C SER A 163 -6.84 2.26 36.35
N ALA A 164 -8.08 1.84 36.56
CA ALA A 164 -8.79 0.95 35.63
C ALA A 164 -8.89 1.56 34.23
N GLU A 165 -9.06 2.89 34.15
CA GLU A 165 -9.08 3.63 32.88
C GLU A 165 -7.73 3.58 32.15
N ALA A 166 -6.61 3.74 32.88
CA ALA A 166 -5.28 3.61 32.30
C ALA A 166 -5.04 2.20 31.76
N MET A 167 -5.43 1.16 32.51
CA MET A 167 -5.31 -0.22 32.05
C MET A 167 -6.15 -0.50 30.80
N MET A 168 -7.39 0.03 30.74
CA MET A 168 -8.26 -0.08 29.57
C MET A 168 -7.60 0.50 28.31
N TYR A 169 -6.85 1.61 28.40
CA TYR A 169 -6.12 2.15 27.25
C TYR A 169 -4.97 1.24 26.78
N LEU A 170 -4.29 0.55 27.70
CA LEU A 170 -3.27 -0.44 27.33
C LEU A 170 -3.89 -1.68 26.68
N GLU A 171 -5.00 -2.17 27.22
CA GLU A 171 -5.77 -3.28 26.65
C GLU A 171 -6.24 -2.93 25.22
N ASN A 172 -6.84 -1.75 25.04
CA ASN A 172 -7.26 -1.28 23.71
C ASN A 172 -6.08 -1.16 22.72
N ALA A 173 -4.92 -0.66 23.19
CA ALA A 173 -3.71 -0.62 22.36
C ALA A 173 -3.24 -2.03 21.93
N ASN A 174 -3.40 -3.03 22.79
CA ASN A 174 -3.08 -4.43 22.48
C ASN A 174 -4.08 -5.02 21.47
N GLU A 175 -5.38 -4.81 21.66
CA GLU A 175 -6.41 -5.28 20.72
C GLU A 175 -6.17 -4.70 19.32
N LEU A 176 -5.91 -3.41 19.23
CA LEU A 176 -5.61 -2.73 17.96
C LEU A 176 -4.29 -3.21 17.32
N SER A 177 -3.34 -3.70 18.12
CA SER A 177 -2.15 -4.39 17.59
C SER A 177 -2.54 -5.69 16.88
N GLY A 178 -3.44 -6.46 17.49
CA GLY A 178 -3.97 -7.70 16.93
C GLY A 178 -4.76 -7.45 15.65
N ASP A 179 -5.62 -6.43 15.63
CA ASP A 179 -6.39 -6.03 14.45
C ASP A 179 -5.48 -5.61 13.29
N ALA A 180 -4.44 -4.82 13.58
CA ALA A 180 -3.44 -4.45 12.58
C ALA A 180 -2.73 -5.68 12.02
N ALA A 181 -2.29 -6.61 12.88
CA ALA A 181 -1.64 -7.85 12.45
C ALA A 181 -2.56 -8.73 11.59
N GLY A 182 -3.84 -8.83 11.95
CA GLY A 182 -4.85 -9.56 11.18
C GLY A 182 -5.07 -8.95 9.80
N ALA A 183 -5.15 -7.62 9.71
CA ALA A 183 -5.28 -6.91 8.44
C ALA A 183 -4.03 -7.10 7.55
N ILE A 184 -2.83 -7.01 8.14
CA ILE A 184 -1.56 -7.26 7.43
C ILE A 184 -1.54 -8.68 6.84
N ALA A 185 -1.94 -9.68 7.60
CA ALA A 185 -1.98 -11.07 7.12
C ALA A 185 -2.97 -11.27 5.96
N ARG A 186 -4.14 -10.61 6.01
CA ARG A 186 -5.13 -10.65 4.92
C ARG A 186 -4.64 -9.94 3.66
N ALA A 187 -3.97 -8.80 3.82
CA ALA A 187 -3.33 -8.10 2.71
C ALA A 187 -2.26 -8.99 2.06
N ASP A 188 -1.34 -9.56 2.84
CA ASP A 188 -0.30 -10.47 2.32
C ASP A 188 -0.88 -11.63 1.54
N ALA A 189 -1.98 -12.22 2.04
CA ALA A 189 -2.69 -13.26 1.32
C ALA A 189 -3.31 -12.76 0.00
N ALA A 190 -3.83 -11.53 -0.04
CA ALA A 190 -4.36 -10.92 -1.25
C ALA A 190 -3.25 -10.67 -2.28
N TYR A 191 -2.14 -10.06 -1.88
CA TYR A 191 -1.01 -9.84 -2.78
C TYR A 191 -0.40 -11.15 -3.30
N ALA A 192 -0.28 -12.18 -2.46
CA ALA A 192 0.19 -13.49 -2.91
C ALA A 192 -0.73 -14.10 -3.99
N ARG A 193 -2.06 -13.94 -3.87
CA ARG A 193 -3.01 -14.37 -4.91
C ARG A 193 -2.86 -13.55 -6.19
N ALA A 194 -2.76 -12.21 -6.07
CA ALA A 194 -2.53 -11.34 -7.22
C ALA A 194 -1.25 -11.71 -7.98
N ALA A 195 -0.14 -11.90 -7.26
CA ALA A 195 1.15 -12.27 -7.83
C ALA A 195 1.12 -13.66 -8.49
N SER A 196 0.48 -14.66 -7.86
CA SER A 196 0.32 -16.00 -8.46
C SER A 196 -0.49 -15.93 -9.75
N ARG A 197 -1.63 -15.23 -9.73
CA ARG A 197 -2.49 -15.05 -10.91
C ARG A 197 -1.78 -14.30 -12.02
N TYR A 198 -1.01 -13.28 -11.67
CA TYR A 198 -0.23 -12.53 -12.64
C TYR A 198 0.91 -13.36 -13.23
N ALA A 199 1.52 -14.26 -12.46
CA ALA A 199 2.53 -15.21 -12.93
C ALA A 199 1.95 -16.30 -13.85
N GLU A 200 0.74 -16.79 -13.56
CA GLU A 200 0.05 -17.87 -14.28
C GLU A 200 -0.70 -17.41 -15.54
N GLY A 201 -0.84 -16.09 -15.74
CA GLY A 201 -1.57 -15.50 -16.85
C GLY A 201 -1.16 -16.07 -18.22
N HIS A 202 -2.15 -16.47 -19.03
CA HIS A 202 -1.96 -17.13 -20.33
C HIS A 202 -1.52 -16.20 -21.47
N PHE A 203 -1.25 -14.92 -21.18
CA PHE A 203 -0.89 -13.92 -22.17
C PHE A 203 0.64 -13.74 -22.18
N PRO A 204 1.28 -13.73 -23.36
CA PRO A 204 2.73 -13.61 -23.45
C PRO A 204 3.20 -12.30 -22.83
N LYS A 205 4.00 -12.39 -21.77
CA LYS A 205 4.73 -11.26 -21.20
C LYS A 205 5.80 -10.85 -22.21
N ILE A 206 5.62 -9.68 -22.85
CA ILE A 206 6.63 -9.19 -23.80
C ILE A 206 7.76 -8.57 -22.98
N HIS A 207 8.76 -9.38 -22.65
CA HIS A 207 10.03 -8.85 -22.17
C HIS A 207 10.71 -8.11 -23.32
N LEU A 208 10.68 -6.77 -23.28
CA LEU A 208 11.55 -5.95 -24.13
C LEU A 208 13.00 -6.17 -23.66
N VAL A 209 13.76 -6.91 -24.47
CA VAL A 209 15.21 -7.11 -24.31
C VAL A 209 15.96 -5.88 -24.80
#